data_AF-A0A2X2JWE8-F1
#
_entry.id   AF-A0A2X2JWE8-F1
#
_cell.length_a   1.000
_cell.length_b   1.000
_cell.length_c   1.000
_cell.angle_alpha   90.00
_cell.angle_beta   90.00
_cell.angle_gamma   90.00
#
_symmetry.space_group_name_H-M   'P 1'
#
loop_
_entity.id
_entity.type
_entity.pdbx_description
1 polymer ?
#
loop_
_entity_poly.entity_id
_entity_poly.type
_entity_poly.pdbx_seq_one_letter_code
_entity_poly.pdbx_strand_id
1 'polypeptide(L)'
;MQKAFRNVLVIVIIGVIIFGLFSYLNGNGNMPKQLTYNQFTEKLEKGDLKTLEIQPQQNVYMVSGKTKNDEDYSSTILYNNEKELQKITDAAKKQNGVKLTIKEEEKQSVFVSILSTLIPVVVIALLFIFFLSQAQGGGSGGRMMNFGKSKAKMYDNNKRRVRFSDVAGQMKKNKN
;
A
#
# COMPACT_ATOMS: atom_id res chain seq x y z
N MET A 1 -5.60 -1.96 -27.59
CA MET A 1 -5.35 -2.81 -26.40
C MET A 1 -4.14 -2.33 -25.59
N GLN A 2 -2.92 -2.22 -26.14
CA GLN A 2 -1.74 -1.76 -25.38
C GLN A 2 -1.83 -0.31 -24.81
N LYS A 3 -2.43 0.63 -25.56
CA LYS A 3 -2.57 2.03 -25.09
C LYS A 3 -3.53 2.15 -23.91
N ALA A 4 -4.64 1.41 -23.92
CA ALA A 4 -5.60 1.38 -22.81
C ALA A 4 -5.00 0.73 -21.57
N PHE A 5 -4.25 -0.36 -21.73
CA PHE A 5 -3.52 -1.00 -20.62
C PHE A 5 -2.49 -0.07 -19.99
N ARG A 6 -1.69 0.62 -20.81
CA ARG A 6 -0.71 1.61 -20.32
C ARG A 6 -1.39 2.75 -19.55
N ASN A 7 -2.53 3.23 -20.04
CA ASN A 7 -3.26 4.31 -19.37
C ASN A 7 -3.87 3.85 -18.04
N VAL A 8 -4.47 2.66 -17.98
CA VAL A 8 -5.02 2.10 -16.74
C VAL A 8 -3.90 1.86 -15.72
N LEU A 9 -2.77 1.29 -16.15
CA LEU A 9 -1.63 1.02 -15.28
C LEU A 9 -1.02 2.33 -14.73
N VAL A 10 -0.92 3.36 -15.56
CA VAL A 10 -0.46 4.70 -15.13
C VAL A 10 -1.43 5.31 -14.12
N ILE A 11 -2.76 5.21 -14.33
CA ILE A 11 -3.77 5.73 -13.40
C ILE A 11 -3.70 5.00 -12.05
N VAL A 12 -3.55 3.67 -12.06
CA VAL A 12 -3.42 2.87 -10.83
C VAL A 12 -2.15 3.23 -10.06
N ILE A 13 -1.02 3.36 -10.75
CA ILE A 13 0.25 3.76 -10.12
C ILE A 13 0.13 5.15 -9.50
N ILE A 14 -0.46 6.11 -10.22
CA ILE A 14 -0.68 7.47 -9.69
C ILE A 14 -1.59 7.42 -8.45
N GLY A 15 -2.66 6.62 -8.47
CA GLY A 15 -3.54 6.45 -7.31
C GLY A 15 -2.82 5.88 -6.09
N VAL A 16 -1.94 4.88 -6.27
CA VAL A 16 -1.13 4.31 -5.20
C VAL A 16 -0.13 5.33 -4.66
N ILE A 17 0.53 6.11 -5.53
CA ILE A 17 1.46 7.16 -5.11
C ILE A 17 0.74 8.25 -4.33
N ILE A 18 -0.43 8.70 -4.78
CA ILE A 18 -1.23 9.71 -4.07
C ILE A 18 -1.68 9.17 -2.71
N PHE A 19 -2.13 7.91 -2.64
CA PHE A 19 -2.51 7.27 -1.38
C PHE A 19 -1.32 7.11 -0.43
N GLY A 20 -0.14 6.74 -0.96
CA GLY A 20 1.11 6.65 -0.21
C GLY A 20 1.57 8.01 0.32
N LEU A 21 1.51 9.06 -0.51
CA LEU A 21 1.79 10.43 -0.10
C LEU A 21 0.79 10.91 0.96
N PHE A 22 -0.50 10.62 0.79
CA PHE A 22 -1.53 10.98 1.78
C PHE A 22 -1.30 10.26 3.11
N SER A 23 -0.97 8.97 3.07
CA SER A 23 -0.64 8.19 4.27
C SER A 23 0.64 8.67 4.93
N TYR A 24 1.65 9.04 4.15
CA TYR A 24 2.91 9.59 4.67
C TYR A 24 2.71 10.96 5.30
N LEU A 25 1.96 11.85 4.65
CA LEU A 25 1.65 13.19 5.18
C LEU A 25 0.77 13.14 6.43
N ASN A 26 -0.15 12.18 6.53
CA ASN A 26 -0.99 12.01 7.72
C ASN A 26 -0.35 11.15 8.82
N GLY A 27 0.60 10.27 8.48
CA GLY A 27 1.28 9.37 9.40
C GLY A 27 2.51 9.96 10.08
N ASN A 28 2.97 11.15 9.66
CA ASN A 28 4.18 11.80 10.16
C ASN A 28 3.98 12.70 11.39
N GLY A 29 2.92 12.48 12.18
CA GLY A 29 2.87 13.06 13.52
C GLY A 29 4.05 12.53 14.33
N ASN A 30 4.86 13.42 14.92
CA ASN A 30 5.90 13.02 15.86
C ASN A 30 5.30 12.04 16.86
N MET A 31 5.84 10.82 16.93
CA MET A 31 5.34 9.84 17.90
C MET A 31 5.50 10.45 19.29
N PRO A 32 4.38 10.67 20.02
CA PRO A 32 4.45 11.29 21.32
C PRO A 32 5.32 10.44 22.24
N LYS A 33 6.16 11.08 23.04
CA LYS A 33 7.01 10.39 24.01
C LYS A 33 6.11 9.65 25.00
N GLN A 34 6.24 8.32 25.04
CA GLN A 34 5.44 7.51 25.93
C GLN A 34 5.97 7.66 27.37
N LEU A 35 5.14 8.19 28.25
CA LEU A 35 5.42 8.36 29.67
C LEU A 35 4.72 7.26 30.45
N THR A 36 5.39 6.74 31.48
CA THR A 36 4.69 5.91 32.48
C THR A 36 3.72 6.76 33.28
N TYR A 37 2.73 6.12 33.91
CA TYR A 37 1.77 6.80 34.78
C TYR A 37 2.46 7.69 35.83
N ASN A 38 3.48 7.16 36.51
CA ASN A 38 4.21 7.90 37.54
C ASN A 38 4.92 9.14 36.96
N GLN A 39 5.54 9.01 35.78
CA GLN A 39 6.21 10.12 35.10
C GLN A 39 5.22 11.20 34.65
N PHE A 40 4.05 10.79 34.20
CA PHE A 40 2.97 11.72 33.85
C PHE A 40 2.51 12.50 35.08
N THR A 41 2.17 11.80 36.18
CA THR A 41 1.72 12.44 37.42
C THR A 41 2.78 13.37 37.99
N GLU A 42 4.05 12.98 37.98
CA GLU A 42 5.15 13.85 38.43
C GLU A 42 5.26 15.13 37.59
N LYS A 43 5.17 15.02 36.25
CA LYS A 43 5.18 16.20 35.36
C LYS A 43 3.93 17.07 35.52
N LEU A 44 2.78 16.45 35.76
CA LEU A 44 1.54 17.16 36.07
C LEU A 44 1.68 17.93 37.38
N GLU A 45 2.20 17.32 38.45
CA GLU A 45 2.40 17.99 39.74
C GLU A 45 3.42 19.13 39.68
N LYS A 46 4.52 18.95 38.92
CA LYS A 46 5.52 20.01 38.67
C LYS A 46 5.00 21.15 37.79
N GLY A 47 3.91 20.91 37.07
CA GLY A 47 3.32 21.88 36.15
C GLY A 47 4.13 22.07 34.88
N ASP A 48 4.77 21.01 34.40
CA ASP A 48 5.54 21.00 33.16
C ASP A 48 4.64 20.82 31.91
N LEU A 49 3.33 20.67 32.11
CA LEU A 49 2.36 20.43 31.05
C LEU A 49 1.77 21.76 30.55
N LYS A 50 1.59 21.87 29.24
CA LYS A 50 0.97 23.03 28.56
C LYS A 50 -0.44 22.68 28.11
N THR A 51 -0.62 21.47 27.58
CA THR A 51 -1.93 20.92 27.21
C THR A 51 -2.10 19.53 27.82
N LEU A 52 -3.33 19.22 28.19
CA LEU A 52 -3.75 17.91 28.65
C LEU A 52 -5.04 17.54 27.92
N GLU A 53 -4.95 16.52 27.08
CA GLU A 53 -6.08 15.92 26.40
C GLU A 53 -6.35 14.56 27.02
N ILE A 54 -7.60 14.30 27.37
CA ILE A 54 -8.03 13.01 27.90
C ILE A 54 -9.00 12.40 26.90
N GLN A 55 -8.68 11.20 26.43
CA GLN A 55 -9.48 10.48 25.44
C GLN A 55 -9.73 9.03 25.91
N PRO A 56 -10.99 8.57 25.97
CA PRO A 56 -11.28 7.18 26.22
C PRO A 56 -10.83 6.33 25.03
N GLN A 57 -10.16 5.22 25.32
CA GLN A 57 -9.74 4.22 24.34
C GLN A 57 -10.02 2.83 24.90
N GLN A 58 -11.16 2.25 24.52
CA GLN A 58 -11.61 0.94 24.99
C GLN A 58 -11.69 0.86 26.54
N ASN A 59 -10.71 0.19 27.17
CA ASN A 59 -10.64 -0.09 28.60
C ASN A 59 -9.63 0.77 29.37
N VAL A 60 -9.07 1.77 28.71
CA VAL A 60 -8.14 2.74 29.30
C VAL A 60 -8.49 4.16 28.86
N TYR A 61 -8.00 5.15 29.59
CA TYR A 61 -7.94 6.52 29.11
C TYR A 61 -6.53 6.78 28.59
N MET A 62 -6.43 7.33 27.39
CA MET A 62 -5.19 7.89 26.88
C MET A 62 -5.14 9.36 27.27
N VAL A 63 -4.04 9.77 27.89
CA VAL A 63 -3.74 11.18 28.14
C VAL A 63 -2.60 11.63 27.25
N SER A 64 -2.81 12.70 26.50
CA SER A 64 -1.82 13.22 25.56
C SER A 64 -1.76 14.72 25.59
N GLY A 65 -0.67 15.29 25.11
CA GLY A 65 -0.56 16.74 24.99
C GLY A 65 0.88 17.19 24.76
N LYS A 66 1.10 18.47 25.02
CA LYS A 66 2.41 19.10 24.93
C LYS A 66 2.90 19.52 26.30
N THR A 67 4.19 19.32 26.53
CA THR A 67 4.92 19.93 27.63
C THR A 67 5.17 21.42 27.36
N LYS A 68 5.63 22.17 28.38
CA LYS A 68 6.11 23.55 28.22
C LYS A 68 7.29 23.68 27.25
N ASN A 69 8.06 22.62 27.07
CA ASN A 69 9.18 22.55 26.11
C ASN A 69 8.73 22.18 24.69
N ASP A 70 7.42 22.16 24.44
CA ASP A 70 6.78 21.79 23.16
C ASP A 70 7.04 20.33 22.71
N GLU A 71 7.52 19.47 23.62
CA GLU A 71 7.56 18.01 23.42
C GLU A 71 6.15 17.41 23.53
N ASP A 72 5.78 16.58 22.56
CA ASP A 72 4.56 15.77 22.58
C ASP A 72 4.73 14.58 23.55
N TYR A 73 3.73 14.31 24.37
CA TYR A 73 3.70 13.19 25.30
C TYR A 73 2.39 12.40 25.22
N SER A 74 2.46 11.13 25.59
CA SER A 74 1.30 10.27 25.78
C SER A 74 1.50 9.36 26.99
N SER A 75 0.45 9.13 27.76
CA SER A 75 0.41 8.17 28.86
C SER A 75 -0.96 7.50 28.93
N THR A 76 -1.06 6.43 29.71
CA THR A 76 -2.29 5.64 29.83
C THR A 76 -2.70 5.58 31.30
N ILE A 77 -3.98 5.81 31.54
CA ILE A 77 -4.64 5.74 32.85
C ILE A 77 -5.75 4.70 32.83
N LEU A 78 -6.00 4.10 33.99
CA LEU A 78 -7.02 3.07 34.15
C LEU A 78 -8.43 3.68 33.99
N TYR A 79 -9.29 3.00 33.24
CA TYR A 79 -10.64 3.49 32.93
C TYR A 79 -11.59 3.55 34.12
N ASN A 80 -11.36 2.75 35.16
CA ASN A 80 -12.34 2.58 36.25
C ASN A 80 -11.93 3.26 37.56
N ASN A 81 -11.24 4.40 37.49
CA ASN A 81 -10.87 5.14 38.70
C ASN A 81 -11.36 6.59 38.64
N GLU A 82 -12.65 6.79 38.92
CA GLU A 82 -13.26 8.13 38.98
C GLU A 82 -12.52 9.06 39.95
N LYS A 83 -12.03 8.53 41.07
CA LYS A 83 -11.24 9.30 42.05
C LYS A 83 -9.92 9.79 41.47
N GLU A 84 -9.33 9.03 40.55
CA GLU A 84 -8.06 9.36 39.91
C GLU A 84 -8.25 10.37 38.77
N LEU A 85 -9.30 10.22 37.97
CA LEU A 85 -9.71 11.23 37.01
C LEU A 85 -10.01 12.58 37.68
N GLN A 86 -10.70 12.56 38.83
CA GLN A 86 -10.94 13.75 39.63
C GLN A 86 -9.63 14.38 40.10
N LYS A 87 -8.69 13.59 40.66
CA LYS A 87 -7.37 14.10 41.06
C LYS A 87 -6.60 14.75 39.91
N ILE A 88 -6.56 14.11 38.75
CA ILE A 88 -5.86 14.62 37.56
C ILE A 88 -6.52 15.92 37.07
N THR A 89 -7.85 15.92 36.99
CA THR A 89 -8.63 17.09 36.56
C THR A 89 -8.47 18.25 37.53
N ASP A 90 -8.49 17.99 38.84
CA ASP A 90 -8.32 19.00 39.87
C ASP A 90 -6.89 19.54 39.91
N ALA A 91 -5.88 18.68 39.75
CA ALA A 91 -4.48 19.09 39.63
C ALA A 91 -4.26 19.98 38.39
N ALA A 92 -4.85 19.61 37.25
CA ALA A 92 -4.81 20.41 36.03
C ALA A 92 -5.53 21.75 36.18
N LYS A 93 -6.70 21.79 36.83
CA LYS A 93 -7.45 23.03 37.09
C LYS A 93 -6.76 23.98 38.08
N LYS A 94 -6.05 23.44 39.07
CA LYS A 94 -5.28 24.24 40.04
C LYS A 94 -4.08 24.93 39.39
N GLN A 95 -3.59 24.40 38.27
CA GLN A 95 -2.51 25.01 37.51
C GLN A 95 -3.07 26.00 36.50
N ASN A 96 -2.94 27.30 36.80
CA ASN A 96 -3.22 28.39 35.86
C ASN A 96 -2.27 28.31 34.65
N GLY A 97 -2.68 27.60 33.60
CA GLY A 97 -1.91 27.48 32.36
C GLY A 97 -2.11 26.20 31.56
N VAL A 98 -2.69 25.15 32.16
CA VAL A 98 -2.94 23.88 31.44
C VAL A 98 -4.28 23.98 30.70
N LYS A 99 -4.24 23.85 29.36
CA LYS A 99 -5.48 23.69 28.58
C LYS A 99 -5.94 22.24 28.66
N LEU A 100 -7.01 22.00 29.42
CA LEU A 100 -7.66 20.71 29.54
C LEU A 100 -8.71 20.55 28.43
N THR A 101 -8.58 19.50 27.61
CA THR A 101 -9.56 19.12 26.59
C THR A 101 -9.99 17.67 26.83
N ILE A 102 -11.28 17.42 26.91
CA ILE A 102 -11.82 16.05 26.99
C ILE A 102 -12.36 15.71 25.61
N LYS A 103 -11.79 14.67 24.99
CA LYS A 103 -12.21 14.18 23.67
C LYS A 103 -13.09 12.94 23.85
N GLU A 104 -14.04 12.77 22.92
CA GLU A 104 -14.80 11.53 22.82
C GLU A 104 -13.91 10.39 22.27
N GLU A 105 -14.33 9.16 22.49
CA GLU A 105 -13.65 7.99 21.93
C GLU A 105 -13.57 8.12 20.41
N GLU A 106 -12.37 7.93 19.85
CA GLU A 106 -12.20 7.89 18.40
C GLU A 106 -12.88 6.64 17.86
N LYS A 107 -14.13 6.79 17.40
CA LYS A 107 -14.80 5.77 16.62
C LYS A 107 -14.11 5.75 15.27
N GLN A 108 -13.17 4.81 15.10
CA GLN A 108 -12.63 4.52 13.78
C GLN A 108 -13.82 4.25 12.87
N SER A 109 -14.01 5.09 11.85
CA SER A 109 -15.15 4.97 10.95
C SER A 109 -15.09 3.59 10.31
N VAL A 110 -16.06 2.74 10.64
CA VAL A 110 -16.15 1.37 10.14
C VAL A 110 -16.09 1.37 8.61
N PHE A 111 -16.65 2.39 7.97
CA PHE A 111 -16.56 2.61 6.54
C PHE A 111 -15.13 2.82 6.05
N VAL A 112 -14.32 3.65 6.74
CA VAL A 112 -12.91 3.90 6.40
C VAL A 112 -12.10 2.63 6.59
N SER A 113 -12.31 1.91 7.69
CA SER A 113 -11.65 0.62 7.95
C SER A 113 -11.94 -0.40 6.84
N ILE A 114 -13.22 -0.56 6.47
CA ILE A 114 -13.64 -1.45 5.39
C ILE A 114 -13.00 -1.02 4.07
N LEU A 115 -13.02 0.26 3.70
CA LEU A 115 -12.40 0.74 2.47
C LEU A 115 -10.89 0.46 2.45
N SER A 116 -10.19 0.77 3.55
CA SER A 116 -8.74 0.54 3.66
C SER A 116 -8.38 -0.94 3.52
N THR A 117 -9.19 -1.85 4.04
CA THR A 117 -8.98 -3.31 3.87
C THR A 117 -9.41 -3.81 2.49
N LEU A 118 -10.46 -3.22 1.91
CA LEU A 118 -11.01 -3.64 0.62
C LEU A 118 -10.13 -3.21 -0.56
N ILE A 119 -9.46 -2.05 -0.48
CA ILE A 119 -8.57 -1.54 -1.55
C ILE A 119 -7.51 -2.58 -1.95
N PRO A 120 -6.69 -3.15 -1.03
CA PRO A 120 -5.72 -4.20 -1.37
C PRO A 120 -6.36 -5.43 -2.03
N VAL A 121 -7.52 -5.88 -1.52
CA VAL A 121 -8.23 -7.05 -2.05
C VAL A 121 -8.71 -6.78 -3.48
N VAL A 122 -9.27 -5.60 -3.74
CA VAL A 122 -9.74 -5.19 -5.07
C VAL A 122 -8.57 -5.07 -6.05
N VAL A 123 -7.44 -4.49 -5.62
CA VAL A 123 -6.23 -4.42 -6.45
C VAL A 123 -5.76 -5.82 -6.86
N ILE A 124 -5.69 -6.76 -5.91
CA ILE A 124 -5.30 -8.16 -6.21
C ILE A 124 -6.31 -8.82 -7.15
N ALA A 125 -7.61 -8.64 -6.90
CA ALA A 125 -8.67 -9.21 -7.74
C ALA A 125 -8.61 -8.66 -9.18
N LEU A 126 -8.39 -7.35 -9.35
CA LEU A 126 -8.22 -6.73 -10.66
C LEU A 126 -6.97 -7.23 -11.38
N LEU A 127 -5.84 -7.39 -10.66
CA LEU A 127 -4.63 -7.99 -11.22
C LEU A 127 -4.85 -9.45 -11.64
N PHE A 128 -5.57 -10.22 -10.83
CA PHE A 128 -5.89 -11.61 -11.12
C PHE A 128 -6.79 -11.76 -12.37
N ILE A 129 -7.87 -10.97 -12.44
CA ILE A 129 -8.74 -10.89 -13.62
C ILE A 129 -7.94 -10.41 -14.85
N PHE A 130 -7.04 -9.45 -14.66
CA PHE A 130 -6.15 -8.98 -15.72
C PHE A 130 -5.27 -10.11 -16.28
N PHE A 131 -4.63 -10.93 -15.43
CA PHE A 131 -3.84 -12.08 -15.88
C PHE A 131 -4.68 -13.13 -16.62
N LEU A 132 -5.90 -13.41 -16.14
CA LEU A 132 -6.82 -14.33 -16.82
C LEU A 132 -7.27 -13.80 -18.19
N SER A 133 -7.58 -12.50 -18.28
CA SER A 133 -7.97 -11.86 -19.54
C SER A 133 -6.84 -11.87 -20.58
N GLN A 134 -5.58 -11.82 -20.13
CA GLN A 134 -4.41 -11.93 -21.00
C GLN A 134 -4.19 -13.37 -21.49
N ALA A 135 -4.47 -14.37 -20.65
CA ALA A 135 -4.36 -15.78 -21.01
C ALA A 135 -5.39 -16.20 -22.09
N GLN A 136 -6.60 -15.64 -22.06
CA GLN A 136 -7.68 -15.97 -22.99
C GLN A 136 -7.70 -15.07 -24.25
N GLY A 137 -7.24 -13.82 -24.16
CA GLY A 137 -7.29 -12.83 -25.25
C GLY A 137 -5.98 -12.57 -26.00
N GLY A 138 -4.88 -13.24 -25.64
CA GLY A 138 -3.53 -12.89 -26.11
C GLY A 138 -2.61 -14.10 -26.37
N GLY A 139 -2.94 -14.93 -27.36
CA GLY A 139 -1.91 -15.68 -28.09
C GLY A 139 -1.25 -16.89 -27.41
N SER A 140 -1.81 -17.42 -26.32
CA SER A 140 -1.30 -18.67 -25.69
C SER A 140 -2.34 -19.80 -25.56
N GLY A 141 -3.65 -19.48 -25.47
CA GLY A 141 -4.73 -20.49 -25.49
C GLY A 141 -4.94 -21.19 -26.83
N GLY A 142 -4.42 -20.66 -27.93
CA GLY A 142 -4.47 -21.28 -29.27
C GLY A 142 -3.17 -21.99 -29.70
N ARG A 143 -2.05 -21.77 -28.99
CA ARG A 143 -0.77 -22.42 -29.35
C ARG A 143 -0.70 -23.87 -28.87
N MET A 144 -1.43 -24.24 -27.82
CA MET A 144 -1.45 -25.63 -27.37
C MET A 144 -2.17 -26.56 -28.36
N MET A 145 -3.13 -26.06 -29.15
CA MET A 145 -3.74 -26.81 -30.26
C MET A 145 -2.86 -26.90 -31.51
N ASN A 146 -1.79 -26.10 -31.62
CA ASN A 146 -0.87 -26.15 -32.77
C ASN A 146 0.26 -27.17 -32.61
N PHE A 147 0.44 -27.78 -31.43
CA PHE A 147 1.39 -28.90 -31.26
C PHE A 147 0.96 -30.18 -31.99
N GLY A 148 -0.28 -30.26 -32.50
CA GLY A 148 -0.75 -31.39 -33.32
C GLY A 148 -0.56 -31.22 -34.83
N LYS A 149 -0.22 -30.02 -35.33
CA LYS A 149 -0.07 -29.76 -36.77
C LYS A 149 1.39 -29.68 -37.14
N SER A 150 2.10 -30.81 -37.05
CA SER A 150 3.37 -30.97 -37.75
C SER A 150 3.15 -30.66 -39.23
N LYS A 151 3.70 -29.54 -39.71
CA LYS A 151 3.88 -29.30 -41.15
C LYS A 151 4.98 -30.24 -41.62
N ALA A 152 4.65 -31.51 -41.83
CA ALA A 152 5.47 -32.38 -42.66
C ALA A 152 5.55 -31.71 -44.03
N LYS A 153 6.73 -31.17 -44.34
CA LYS A 153 7.05 -30.61 -45.64
C LYS A 153 7.07 -31.80 -46.61
N MET A 154 5.98 -32.04 -47.33
CA MET A 154 6.02 -32.98 -48.46
C MET A 154 7.10 -32.45 -49.41
N TYR A 155 8.23 -33.16 -49.46
CA TYR A 155 9.22 -32.95 -50.49
C TYR A 155 8.55 -33.38 -51.79
N ASP A 156 8.05 -32.39 -52.53
CA ASP A 156 7.60 -32.61 -53.89
C ASP A 156 8.82 -33.11 -54.68
N ASN A 157 8.73 -34.34 -55.19
CA ASN A 157 9.76 -35.00 -56.01
C ASN A 157 9.89 -34.35 -57.40
N ASN A 158 9.43 -33.11 -57.57
CA ASN A 158 9.59 -32.32 -58.78
C ASN A 158 10.82 -31.38 -58.72
N LYS A 159 11.80 -31.66 -57.86
CA LYS A 159 13.16 -31.11 -58.03
C LYS A 159 13.88 -31.91 -59.10
N ARG A 160 14.02 -31.29 -60.28
CA ARG A 160 14.87 -31.70 -61.41
C ARG A 160 16.03 -32.59 -60.97
N ARG A 161 16.01 -33.86 -61.40
CA ARG A 161 17.16 -34.77 -61.33
C ARG A 161 18.30 -34.15 -62.14
N VAL A 162 19.23 -33.48 -61.46
CA VAL A 162 20.52 -33.13 -62.05
C VAL A 162 21.28 -34.42 -62.32
N ARG A 163 21.62 -34.68 -63.58
CA ARG A 163 22.42 -35.84 -64.00
C ARG A 163 23.88 -35.40 -64.14
N PHE A 164 24.82 -36.34 -64.01
CA PHE A 164 26.25 -36.06 -64.22
C PHE A 164 26.58 -35.49 -65.62
N SER A 165 25.69 -35.68 -66.60
CA SER A 165 25.76 -35.05 -67.92
C SER A 165 25.65 -33.51 -67.89
N ASP A 166 24.98 -32.94 -66.88
CA ASP A 166 24.78 -31.48 -66.77
C ASP A 166 26.03 -30.74 -66.26
N VAL A 167 27.08 -31.48 -65.87
CA VAL A 167 28.32 -30.92 -65.32
C VAL A 167 29.39 -30.68 -66.40
N ALA A 168 29.26 -31.29 -67.58
CA ALA A 168 30.26 -31.19 -68.66
C ALA A 168 30.09 -29.94 -69.56
N GLY A 169 28.92 -29.28 -69.54
CA GLY A 169 28.57 -28.20 -70.48
C GLY A 169 29.05 -26.80 -70.11
N GLN A 170 29.60 -26.57 -68.91
CA GLN A 170 30.00 -25.23 -68.43
C GLN A 170 31.45 -24.86 -68.76
N MET A 171 32.23 -25.78 -69.35
CA MET A 171 33.64 -25.55 -69.70
C MET A 171 33.81 -24.99 -71.13
N LYS A 172 32.90 -24.14 -71.62
CA LYS A 172 33.13 -23.44 -72.89
C LYS A 172 32.42 -22.09 -72.97
N LYS A 173 32.63 -21.23 -71.97
CA LYS A 173 32.36 -19.79 -72.12
C LYS A 173 33.23 -18.96 -71.19
N ASN A 174 34.55 -19.01 -71.42
CA ASN A 174 35.41 -17.90 -71.03
C ASN A 174 36.72 -17.92 -71.83
N LYS A 175 36.71 -17.25 -72.99
CA LYS A 175 37.89 -16.60 -73.57
C LYS A 175 37.44 -15.64 -74.67
N ASN A 176 37.92 -14.41 -74.52
CA ASN A 176 37.72 -13.19 -75.29
C ASN A 176 36.48 -12.38 -74.91
#